data_AF-A0A0M3J514-F1
#
_entry.id   AF-A0A0M3J514-F1
#
_cell.length_a   1.000
_cell.length_b   1.000
_cell.length_c   1.000
_cell.angle_alpha   90.00
_cell.angle_beta   90.00
_cell.angle_gamma   90.00
#
_symmetry.space_group_name_H-M   'P 1'
#
loop_
_entity.id
_entity.type
_entity.pdbx_description
1 polymer ?
#
loop_
_entity_poly.entity_id
_entity_poly.type
_entity_poly.pdbx_seq_one_letter_code
_entity_poly.pdbx_strand_id
1 'polypeptide(L)'
;MAPLLAQYLSWNTARLIALILNALNGIENYYEQHLSELNVDGLFGLRVIQGQLKSISTDLEGSNLDRELMNALYNLSGRANEIAGKAIPYVIERDPSYYQQFRYLLNRPYTVKHSIQRSDERLRWLDKELVSRRFGIDEERTMWFDEKQSD
;
A
#
# COMPACT_ATOMS: atom_id res chain seq x y z
N MET A 1 -8.84 5.63 31.25
CA MET A 1 -9.78 5.94 30.16
C MET A 1 -9.01 6.70 29.09
N ALA A 2 -8.74 6.08 27.93
CA ALA A 2 -8.11 6.79 26.82
C ALA A 2 -9.13 7.76 26.20
N PRO A 3 -8.74 8.97 25.77
CA PRO A 3 -9.68 9.94 25.22
C PRO A 3 -10.30 9.41 23.93
N LEU A 4 -11.60 9.66 23.71
CA LEU A 4 -12.39 9.19 22.57
C LEU A 4 -11.72 9.44 21.20
N LEU A 5 -10.96 10.53 21.07
CA LEU A 5 -10.18 10.86 19.88
C LEU A 5 -9.04 9.86 19.61
N ALA A 6 -8.33 9.40 20.63
CA ALA A 6 -7.27 8.39 20.49
C ALA A 6 -7.86 7.03 20.08
N GLN A 7 -9.05 6.69 20.59
CA GLN A 7 -9.78 5.48 20.23
C GLN A 7 -10.36 5.54 18.81
N TYR A 8 -10.90 6.69 18.39
CA TYR A 8 -11.40 6.89 17.02
C TYR A 8 -10.27 6.85 15.99
N LEU A 9 -9.11 7.44 16.31
CA LEU A 9 -7.93 7.38 15.46
C LEU A 9 -7.40 5.94 15.34
N SER A 10 -7.47 5.13 16.39
CA SER A 10 -7.04 3.73 16.36
C SER A 10 -7.94 2.84 15.50
N TRP A 11 -9.27 3.04 15.55
CA TRP A 11 -10.23 2.25 14.75
C TRP A 11 -10.11 2.53 13.25
N ASN A 12 -9.99 3.81 12.86
CA ASN A 12 -9.80 4.17 11.46
C ASN A 12 -8.46 3.66 10.92
N THR A 13 -7.41 3.70 11.75
CA THR A 13 -6.10 3.14 11.41
C THR A 13 -6.17 1.62 11.22
N ALA A 14 -6.80 0.90 12.15
CA ALA A 14 -6.97 -0.56 12.05
C ALA A 14 -7.77 -0.95 10.80
N ARG A 15 -8.86 -0.21 10.51
CA ARG A 15 -9.66 -0.42 9.30
C ARG A 15 -8.84 -0.18 8.03
N LEU A 16 -8.05 0.90 7.99
CA LEU A 16 -7.20 1.20 6.84
C LEU A 16 -6.14 0.12 6.62
N ILE A 17 -5.49 -0.35 7.70
CA ILE A 17 -4.54 -1.46 7.64
C ILE A 17 -5.23 -2.71 7.07
N ALA A 18 -6.39 -3.08 7.60
CA ALA A 18 -7.14 -4.24 7.11
C ALA A 18 -7.51 -4.11 5.61
N LEU A 19 -7.94 -2.93 5.17
CA LEU A 19 -8.24 -2.67 3.75
C LEU A 19 -7.00 -2.82 2.87
N ILE A 20 -5.84 -2.29 3.31
CA ILE A 20 -4.58 -2.41 2.58
C ILE A 20 -4.16 -3.87 2.47
N LEU A 21 -4.17 -4.63 3.58
CA LEU A 21 -3.79 -6.05 3.56
C LEU A 21 -4.72 -6.87 2.68
N ASN A 22 -6.02 -6.57 2.69
CA ASN A 22 -6.99 -7.27 1.86
C ASN A 22 -6.81 -6.94 0.36
N ALA A 23 -6.48 -5.69 0.04
CA ALA A 23 -6.14 -5.28 -1.32
C ALA A 23 -4.87 -5.97 -1.83
N LEU A 24 -3.82 -6.04 -1.00
CA LEU A 24 -2.58 -6.76 -1.33
C LEU A 24 -2.84 -8.25 -1.56
N ASN A 25 -3.64 -8.88 -0.70
CA ASN A 25 -4.08 -10.26 -0.90
C ASN A 25 -4.81 -10.44 -2.25
N GLY A 26 -5.68 -9.49 -2.62
CA GLY A 26 -6.38 -9.49 -3.91
C GLY A 26 -5.42 -9.39 -5.10
N ILE A 27 -4.40 -8.53 -5.03
CA ILE A 27 -3.37 -8.38 -6.06
C ILE A 27 -2.56 -9.68 -6.20
N GLU A 28 -2.13 -10.27 -5.08
CA GLU A 28 -1.41 -11.55 -5.09
C GLU A 28 -2.25 -12.68 -5.68
N ASN A 29 -3.54 -12.78 -5.32
CA ASN A 29 -4.46 -13.75 -5.91
C ASN A 29 -4.55 -13.59 -7.43
N TYR A 30 -4.69 -12.34 -7.91
CA TYR A 30 -4.78 -12.05 -9.33
C TYR A 30 -3.49 -12.47 -10.05
N TYR A 31 -2.32 -12.09 -9.53
CA TYR A 31 -1.04 -12.47 -10.14
C TYR A 31 -0.76 -13.97 -10.11
N GLU A 32 -1.16 -14.67 -9.06
CA GLU A 32 -1.02 -16.13 -8.99
C GLU A 32 -1.85 -16.85 -10.07
N GLN A 33 -3.02 -16.31 -10.42
CA GLN A 33 -3.87 -16.87 -11.47
C GLN A 33 -3.38 -16.52 -12.90
N HIS A 34 -2.58 -15.47 -13.04
CA HIS A 34 -2.15 -14.92 -14.34
C HIS A 34 -0.62 -14.91 -14.48
N LEU A 35 0.07 -15.92 -13.92
CA LEU A 35 1.54 -16.01 -13.88
C LEU A 35 2.22 -15.84 -15.25
N SER A 36 1.65 -16.43 -16.30
CA SER A 36 2.17 -16.33 -17.67
C SER A 36 1.95 -14.96 -18.30
N GLU A 37 1.08 -14.14 -17.73
CA GLU A 37 0.78 -12.79 -18.20
C GLU A 37 1.61 -11.72 -17.48
N LEU A 38 2.31 -12.06 -16.39
CA LEU A 38 3.19 -11.13 -15.71
C LEU A 38 4.34 -10.66 -16.62
N ASN A 39 4.61 -9.36 -16.56
CA ASN A 39 5.80 -8.75 -17.14
C ASN A 39 6.81 -8.40 -16.03
N VAL A 40 7.92 -7.78 -16.41
CA VAL A 40 8.96 -7.33 -15.47
C VAL A 40 8.39 -6.40 -14.40
N ASP A 41 7.45 -5.50 -14.74
CA ASP A 41 6.85 -4.57 -13.78
C ASP A 41 5.96 -5.28 -12.75
N GLY A 42 5.14 -6.24 -13.19
CA GLY A 42 4.33 -7.07 -12.31
C GLY A 42 5.21 -7.88 -11.35
N LEU A 43 6.30 -8.48 -11.86
CA LEU A 43 7.28 -9.18 -11.05
C LEU A 43 8.00 -8.23 -10.07
N PHE A 44 8.35 -7.02 -10.51
CA PHE A 44 8.94 -6.01 -9.64
C PHE A 44 7.96 -5.58 -8.53
N GLY A 45 6.69 -5.39 -8.85
CA GLY A 45 5.63 -5.09 -7.87
C GLY A 45 5.55 -6.13 -6.76
N LEU A 46 5.64 -7.42 -7.09
CA LEU A 46 5.72 -8.50 -6.10
C LEU A 46 6.96 -8.40 -5.21
N ARG A 47 8.12 -8.01 -5.76
CA ARG A 47 9.33 -7.77 -4.97
C ARG A 47 9.20 -6.58 -4.04
N VAL A 48 8.48 -5.53 -4.44
CA VAL A 48 8.15 -4.40 -3.57
C VAL A 48 7.26 -4.86 -2.43
N ILE A 49 6.15 -5.56 -2.70
CA ILE A 49 5.25 -6.08 -1.66
C ILE A 49 6.02 -6.93 -0.65
N GLN A 50 6.81 -7.89 -1.14
CA GLN A 50 7.68 -8.73 -0.31
C GLN A 50 8.62 -7.90 0.58
N GLY A 51 9.34 -6.93 0.00
CA GLY A 51 10.36 -6.18 0.72
C GLY A 51 9.79 -5.19 1.72
N GLN A 52 8.67 -4.55 1.42
CA GLN A 52 8.01 -3.60 2.32
C GLN A 52 7.36 -4.31 3.50
N LEU A 53 6.60 -5.37 3.25
CA LEU A 53 5.93 -6.12 4.32
C LEU A 53 6.95 -6.74 5.27
N LYS A 54 8.06 -7.28 4.75
CA LYS A 54 9.16 -7.77 5.58
C LYS A 54 9.80 -6.66 6.42
N SER A 55 10.04 -5.48 5.84
CA SER A 55 10.60 -4.34 6.57
C SER A 55 9.67 -3.89 7.70
N ILE A 56 8.37 -3.75 7.40
CA ILE A 56 7.36 -3.39 8.39
C ILE A 56 7.32 -4.43 9.50
N SER A 57 7.30 -5.73 9.18
CA SER A 57 7.34 -6.77 10.22
C SER A 57 8.59 -6.63 11.11
N THR A 58 9.77 -6.44 10.54
CA THR A 58 11.01 -6.25 11.32
C THR A 58 10.98 -5.00 12.19
N ASP A 59 10.42 -3.89 11.70
CA ASP A 59 10.30 -2.65 12.47
C ASP A 59 9.30 -2.78 13.64
N LEU A 60 8.35 -3.71 13.52
CA LEU A 60 7.32 -3.97 14.52
C LEU A 60 7.67 -5.15 15.46
N GLU A 61 8.70 -5.94 15.15
CA GLU A 61 9.20 -7.01 16.02
C GLU A 61 9.59 -6.45 17.40
N GLY A 62 9.05 -7.06 18.47
CA GLY A 62 9.25 -6.61 19.86
C GLY A 62 8.23 -5.58 20.35
N SER A 63 7.33 -5.10 19.48
CA SER A 63 6.16 -4.32 19.89
C SER A 63 5.05 -5.22 20.44
N ASN A 64 4.23 -4.73 21.38
CA ASN A 64 3.00 -5.41 21.84
C ASN A 64 1.88 -5.33 20.80
N LEU A 65 2.16 -5.72 19.56
CA LEU A 65 1.19 -5.74 18.46
C LEU A 65 0.46 -7.07 18.39
N ASP A 66 -0.71 -7.02 17.75
CA ASP A 66 -1.55 -8.19 17.54
C ASP A 66 -0.83 -9.24 16.68
N ARG A 67 -0.82 -10.48 17.16
CA ARG A 67 -0.19 -11.62 16.49
C ARG A 67 -0.85 -11.91 15.14
N GLU A 68 -2.15 -11.65 15.01
CA GLU A 68 -2.86 -11.85 13.75
C GLU A 68 -2.34 -10.91 12.65
N LEU A 69 -2.09 -9.64 13.00
CA LEU A 69 -1.50 -8.67 12.08
C LEU A 69 -0.10 -9.10 11.65
N MET A 70 0.76 -9.50 12.59
CA MET A 70 2.11 -9.96 12.26
C MET A 70 2.08 -11.18 11.33
N ASN A 71 1.20 -12.16 11.61
CA ASN A 71 1.01 -13.33 10.75
C ASN A 71 0.54 -12.92 9.35
N ALA A 72 -0.39 -11.97 9.23
CA ALA A 72 -0.87 -11.49 7.93
C ALA A 72 0.26 -10.85 7.11
N LEU A 73 1.11 -10.03 7.74
CA LEU A 73 2.27 -9.42 7.08
C LEU A 73 3.27 -10.47 6.59
N TYR A 74 3.63 -11.45 7.43
CA TYR A 74 4.54 -12.52 7.04
C TYR A 74 3.98 -13.40 5.92
N ASN A 75 2.69 -13.76 6.00
CA ASN A 75 2.03 -14.61 5.01
C ASN A 75 1.98 -13.95 3.64
N LEU A 76 1.55 -12.68 3.57
CA LEU A 76 1.55 -11.92 2.32
C LEU A 76 2.97 -11.74 1.78
N SER A 77 3.94 -11.38 2.63
CA SER A 77 5.33 -11.28 2.21
C SER A 77 5.88 -12.60 1.64
N GLY A 78 5.54 -13.72 2.26
CA GLY A 78 5.95 -15.06 1.82
C GLY A 78 5.30 -15.44 0.49
N ARG A 79 4.00 -15.20 0.37
CA ARG A 79 3.24 -15.50 -0.84
C ARG A 79 3.68 -14.66 -2.02
N ALA A 80 3.95 -13.36 -1.84
CA ALA A 80 4.54 -12.52 -2.87
C ALA A 80 5.88 -13.08 -3.39
N ASN A 81 6.71 -13.65 -2.50
CA ASN A 81 7.97 -14.30 -2.90
C ASN A 81 7.74 -15.55 -3.74
N GLU A 82 6.77 -16.38 -3.37
CA GLU A 82 6.42 -17.61 -4.10
C GLU A 82 5.89 -17.30 -5.49
N ILE A 83 4.94 -16.36 -5.60
CA ILE A 83 4.38 -15.92 -6.88
C ILE A 83 5.50 -15.34 -7.76
N ALA A 84 6.35 -14.48 -7.21
CA ALA A 84 7.48 -13.92 -7.95
C ALA A 84 8.43 -15.01 -8.45
N GLY A 85 8.73 -16.02 -7.61
CA GLY A 85 9.55 -17.17 -7.99
C GLY A 85 8.95 -17.96 -9.16
N LYS A 86 7.64 -18.24 -9.11
CA LYS A 86 6.91 -18.93 -10.18
C LYS A 86 6.81 -18.10 -11.45
N ALA A 87 6.77 -16.77 -11.35
CA ALA A 87 6.63 -15.87 -12.50
C ALA A 87 7.94 -15.65 -13.29
N ILE A 88 9.11 -15.82 -12.67
CA ILE A 88 10.42 -15.57 -13.30
C ILE A 88 10.59 -16.25 -14.67
N PRO A 89 10.31 -17.56 -14.84
CA PRO A 89 10.47 -18.22 -16.13
C PRO A 89 9.64 -17.57 -17.25
N TYR A 90 8.38 -17.22 -16.97
CA TYR A 90 7.49 -16.58 -17.94
C TYR A 90 7.98 -15.18 -18.33
N VAL A 91 8.50 -14.42 -17.36
CA VAL A 91 9.07 -13.09 -17.61
C VAL A 91 10.35 -13.17 -18.44
N ILE A 92 11.22 -14.15 -18.14
CA ILE A 92 12.45 -14.38 -18.93
C ILE A 92 12.10 -14.79 -20.37
N GLU A 93 11.13 -15.69 -20.55
CA GLU A 93 10.71 -16.15 -21.87
C GLU A 93 10.15 -15.01 -22.72
N ARG A 94 9.36 -14.12 -22.10
CA ARG A 94 8.74 -12.98 -22.80
C ARG A 94 9.74 -11.91 -23.21
N ASP A 95 10.64 -11.51 -22.31
CA ASP A 95 11.65 -10.48 -22.61
C ASP A 95 12.96 -10.72 -21.83
N PRO A 96 13.87 -11.54 -22.39
CA PRO A 96 15.14 -11.85 -21.75
C PRO A 96 16.04 -10.62 -21.56
N SER A 97 15.99 -9.67 -22.50
CA SER A 97 16.83 -8.47 -22.48
C SER A 97 16.40 -7.53 -21.36
N TYR A 98 15.09 -7.29 -21.26
CA TYR A 98 14.53 -6.44 -20.22
C TYR A 98 14.67 -7.08 -18.84
N TYR A 99 14.42 -8.39 -18.72
CA TYR A 99 14.72 -9.11 -17.48
C TYR A 99 16.18 -8.96 -17.05
N GLN A 100 17.13 -9.10 -18.00
CA GLN A 100 18.56 -9.01 -17.69
C GLN A 100 18.95 -7.62 -17.17
N GLN A 101 18.36 -6.54 -17.70
CA GLN A 101 18.57 -5.17 -17.22
C GLN A 101 18.11 -5.00 -15.76
N PHE A 102 16.97 -5.60 -15.41
CA PHE A 102 16.36 -5.47 -14.08
C PHE A 102 16.65 -6.63 -13.14
N ARG A 103 17.48 -7.60 -13.55
CA ARG A 103 17.78 -8.85 -12.82
C ARG A 103 18.13 -8.61 -11.36
N TYR A 104 18.88 -7.55 -11.08
CA TYR A 104 19.25 -7.16 -9.72
C TYR A 104 18.03 -6.83 -8.86
N LEU A 105 17.02 -6.14 -9.39
CA LEU A 105 15.80 -5.80 -8.65
C LEU A 105 14.82 -6.99 -8.57
N LEU A 106 14.77 -7.83 -9.60
CA LEU A 106 13.77 -8.90 -9.71
C LEU A 106 14.11 -10.16 -8.89
N ASN A 107 15.36 -10.33 -8.45
CA ASN A 107 15.81 -11.52 -7.71
C ASN A 107 15.88 -11.34 -6.20
N ARG A 108 15.44 -10.20 -5.66
CA ARG A 108 15.42 -9.96 -4.22
C ARG A 108 14.20 -9.15 -3.80
N PRO A 109 13.80 -9.22 -2.52
CA PRO A 109 12.88 -8.23 -1.97
C PRO A 109 13.41 -6.82 -2.20
N TYR A 110 12.51 -5.91 -2.57
CA TYR A 110 12.84 -4.49 -2.71
C TYR A 110 12.31 -3.71 -1.51
N THR A 111 13.24 -3.19 -0.71
CA THR A 111 12.92 -2.40 0.48
C THR A 111 13.32 -0.95 0.24
N VAL A 112 12.39 -0.04 0.53
CA VAL A 112 12.63 1.40 0.52
C VAL A 112 12.91 1.78 1.96
N LYS A 113 14.12 2.27 2.22
CA LYS A 113 14.45 2.83 3.53
C LYS A 113 13.81 4.21 3.62
N HIS A 114 12.67 4.31 4.29
CA HIS A 114 12.12 5.60 4.65
C HIS A 114 12.78 6.07 5.96
N SER A 115 13.26 7.32 5.98
CA SER A 115 13.24 8.05 7.24
C SER A 115 11.78 8.37 7.52
N ILE A 116 11.28 8.04 8.72
CA ILE A 116 9.93 8.43 9.13
C ILE A 116 9.92 9.96 9.20
N GLN A 117 9.56 10.61 8.09
CA GLN A 117 9.19 12.01 8.11
C GLN A 117 7.78 12.05 8.66
N ARG A 118 7.61 12.58 9.88
CA ARG A 118 6.30 13.03 10.33
C ARG A 118 5.77 13.93 9.22
N SER A 119 4.62 13.59 8.65
CA SER A 119 3.88 14.49 7.79
C SER A 119 3.62 15.73 8.65
N ASP A 120 4.29 16.84 8.34
CA ASP A 120 4.01 18.10 9.01
C ASP A 120 2.55 18.41 8.75
N GLU A 121 1.74 18.49 9.81
CA GLU A 121 0.29 18.74 9.70
C GLU A 121 -0.01 20.03 8.94
N ARG A 122 0.96 20.96 8.88
CA ARG A 122 0.88 22.19 8.07
C ARG A 122 0.82 21.91 6.57
N LEU A 123 1.47 20.85 6.09
CA LEU A 123 1.45 20.45 4.68
C LEU A 123 0.09 19.86 4.27
N ARG A 124 -0.65 19.27 5.21
CA ARG A 124 -1.99 18.73 4.96
C ARG A 124 -3.01 19.81 4.59
N TRP A 125 -2.88 20.99 5.19
CA TRP A 125 -3.71 22.16 4.86
C TRP A 125 -3.23 22.84 3.59
N LEU A 126 -1.91 22.89 3.37
CA LEU A 126 -1.33 23.43 2.15
C LEU A 126 -1.78 22.65 0.90
N ASP A 127 -1.85 21.32 0.96
CA ASP A 127 -2.34 20.49 -0.15
C ASP A 127 -3.81 20.76 -0.47
N LYS A 128 -4.66 20.90 0.56
CA LYS A 128 -6.07 21.27 0.37
C LYS A 128 -6.21 22.66 -0.26
N GLU A 129 -5.40 23.62 0.18
CA GLU A 129 -5.42 24.98 -0.32
C GLU A 129 -4.89 25.06 -1.76
N LEU A 130 -3.83 24.32 -2.09
CA LEU A 130 -3.27 24.22 -3.43
C LEU A 130 -4.23 23.52 -4.40
N VAL A 131 -4.91 22.46 -3.97
CA VAL A 131 -5.96 21.80 -4.76
C VAL A 131 -7.14 22.75 -4.97
N SER A 132 -7.60 23.46 -3.94
CA SER A 132 -8.70 24.43 -4.06
C SER A 132 -8.34 25.58 -5.00
N ARG A 133 -7.11 26.12 -4.91
CA ARG A 133 -6.60 27.16 -5.83
C ARG A 133 -6.41 26.67 -7.27
N ARG A 134 -6.01 25.41 -7.47
CA ARG A 134 -5.75 24.85 -8.81
C ARG A 134 -7.04 24.41 -9.52
N PHE A 135 -8.07 24.04 -8.77
CA PHE A 135 -9.34 23.57 -9.32
C PHE A 135 -10.50 24.56 -9.12
N GLY A 136 -10.26 25.74 -8.53
CA GLY A 136 -11.26 26.80 -8.37
C GLY A 136 -12.50 26.35 -7.60
N ILE A 137 -12.33 25.44 -6.64
CA ILE A 137 -13.44 25.00 -5.78
C ILE A 137 -13.44 25.93 -4.57
N ASP A 138 -14.16 27.03 -4.69
CA ASP A 138 -14.44 27.90 -3.54
C ASP A 138 -15.28 27.12 -2.52
N GLU A 139 -14.75 26.97 -1.30
CA GLU A 139 -15.44 26.34 -0.17
C GLU A 139 -16.80 27.02 0.16
N GLU A 140 -17.03 28.24 -0.32
CA GLU A 140 -18.30 28.95 -0.14
C GLU A 140 -19.49 28.33 -0.90
N ARG A 141 -19.26 27.49 -1.93
CA ARG A 141 -20.36 26.92 -2.72
C ARG A 141 -20.94 25.61 -2.18
N THR A 142 -20.42 25.11 -1.05
CA THR A 142 -20.93 23.87 -0.43
C THR A 142 -21.85 24.12 0.78
N MET A 143 -22.17 25.37 1.10
CA MET A 143 -23.12 25.74 2.17
C MET A 143 -24.50 26.20 1.66
N TRP A 144 -24.87 25.89 0.41
CA TRP A 144 -26.18 26.25 -0.15
C TRP A 144 -26.88 25.03 -0.75
N PHE A 145 -27.25 24.08 0.11
CA PHE A 145 -28.46 23.30 -0.13
C PHE A 145 -29.56 23.95 0.70
N ASP A 146 -30.38 24.76 0.03
CA ASP A 146 -31.64 25.31 0.50
C ASP A 146 -32.51 24.17 1.07
N GLU A 147 -32.65 24.13 2.39
CA GLU A 147 -33.82 23.55 3.02
C GLU A 147 -34.95 24.58 2.92
N LYS A 148 -35.50 24.71 1.71
CA LYS A 148 -36.84 25.26 1.51
C LYS A 148 -37.74 24.15 0.98
N GLN A 149 -38.46 23.52 1.90
CA GLN A 149 -39.78 22.98 1.59
C GLN A 149 -40.84 23.88 2.24
N SER A 150 -41.51 24.62 1.36
CA SER A 150 -42.90 25.10 1.46
C SER A 150 -43.53 24.54 0.17
N ASP A 151 -44.53 23.66 0.20
CA ASP A 151 -45.80 23.76 0.94
C ASP A 151 -46.20 22.52 1.75
#